data_AF-A0A7D5PB94-F1
#
_entry.id   AF-A0A7D5PB94-F1
#
_cell.length_a   1.000
_cell.length_b   1.000
_cell.length_c   1.000
_cell.angle_alpha   90.00
_cell.angle_beta   90.00
_cell.angle_gamma   90.00
#
_symmetry.space_group_name_H-M   'P 1'
#
loop_
_entity.id
_entity.type
_entity.pdbx_description
1 polymer ?
#
loop_
_entity_poly.entity_id
_entity_poly.type
_entity_poly.pdbx_seq_one_letter_code
_entity_poly.pdbx_strand_id
1 'polypeptide(L)'
;MSFDAHVCENGHVTYPGHTLCPECGEKQTDTLDLAERTGEVVTWTKSTATPPGVRAPNTIAIVQFDLDGEDLTDDYVRAVGQVTTDEVETGDAVEPIYVEELRDPEAGIKVPESQDWDGYRFEPV
;
A
#
# COMPACT_ATOMS: atom_id res chain seq x y z
N MET A 1 -7.06 -4.14 -9.54
CA MET A 1 -7.57 -3.63 -8.25
C MET A 1 -7.52 -2.09 -8.17
N SER A 2 -8.36 -1.46 -7.34
CA SER A 2 -8.18 -0.05 -6.94
C SER A 2 -7.21 0.08 -5.76
N PHE A 3 -6.55 1.23 -5.60
CA PHE A 3 -5.65 1.50 -4.48
C PHE A 3 -6.29 2.51 -3.52
N ASP A 4 -7.40 2.09 -2.93
CA ASP A 4 -8.25 2.99 -2.16
C ASP A 4 -7.94 2.97 -0.67
N ALA A 5 -7.77 4.16 -0.08
CA ALA A 5 -7.96 4.36 1.35
C ALA A 5 -9.46 4.50 1.67
N HIS A 6 -9.86 4.16 2.88
CA HIS A 6 -11.25 4.15 3.30
C HIS A 6 -11.53 5.26 4.30
N VAL A 7 -12.67 5.94 4.13
CA VAL A 7 -13.03 7.14 4.87
C VAL A 7 -14.35 6.93 5.60
N CYS A 8 -14.40 7.30 6.88
CA CYS A 8 -15.66 7.38 7.64
C CYS A 8 -16.27 8.77 7.57
N GLU A 9 -17.55 8.90 7.97
CA GLU A 9 -18.28 10.19 7.92
C GLU A 9 -17.66 11.32 8.75
N ASN A 10 -16.78 10.98 9.72
CA ASN A 10 -16.04 11.95 10.53
C ASN A 10 -14.66 12.29 9.93
N GLY A 11 -14.37 11.85 8.69
CA GLY A 11 -13.15 12.20 7.96
C GLY A 11 -11.89 11.42 8.34
N HIS A 12 -11.98 10.40 9.21
CA HIS A 12 -10.82 9.53 9.49
C HIS A 12 -10.57 8.57 8.33
N VAL A 13 -9.29 8.32 8.05
CA VAL A 13 -8.81 7.61 6.87
C VAL A 13 -8.02 6.38 7.30
N THR A 14 -8.29 5.22 6.69
CA THR A 14 -7.51 4.02 6.95
C THR A 14 -7.08 3.32 5.68
N TYR A 15 -5.91 2.71 5.74
CA TYR A 15 -5.45 1.74 4.76
C TYR A 15 -4.76 0.57 5.49
N PRO A 16 -5.17 -0.68 5.28
CA PRO A 16 -6.35 -1.11 4.53
C PRO A 16 -7.69 -0.64 5.13
N GLY A 17 -8.79 -0.86 4.41
CA GLY A 17 -10.13 -0.59 4.92
C GLY A 17 -10.53 -1.48 6.10
N HIS A 18 -11.30 -0.92 7.02
CA HIS A 18 -11.93 -1.65 8.11
C HIS A 18 -13.47 -1.57 7.99
N THR A 19 -14.17 -2.55 8.57
CA THR A 19 -15.64 -2.53 8.61
C THR A 19 -16.17 -1.34 9.42
N LEU A 20 -15.44 -0.96 10.47
CA LEU A 20 -15.71 0.17 11.33
C LEU A 20 -14.41 0.94 11.54
N CYS A 21 -14.49 2.26 11.53
CA CYS A 21 -13.38 3.15 11.80
C CYS A 21 -12.79 2.84 13.18
N PRO A 22 -11.47 2.60 13.28
CA PRO A 22 -10.83 2.27 14.55
C PRO A 22 -10.82 3.44 15.54
N GLU A 23 -10.89 4.68 15.06
CA GLU A 23 -10.87 5.89 15.89
C GLU A 23 -12.25 6.23 16.49
N CYS A 24 -13.32 6.19 15.68
CA CYS A 24 -14.66 6.64 16.11
C CYS A 24 -15.76 5.58 16.07
N GLY A 25 -15.48 4.39 15.52
CA GLY A 25 -16.44 3.28 15.43
C GLY A 25 -17.50 3.39 14.34
N GLU A 26 -17.54 4.50 13.58
CA GLU A 26 -18.48 4.67 12.46
C GLU A 26 -18.09 3.83 11.25
N LYS A 27 -19.06 3.54 10.38
CA LYS A 27 -18.79 2.82 9.14
C LYS A 27 -17.91 3.65 8.20
N GLN A 28 -17.03 2.98 7.47
CA GLN A 28 -16.25 3.60 6.39
C GLN A 28 -17.00 3.40 5.07
N THR A 29 -17.73 4.43 4.64
CA THR A 29 -18.63 4.37 3.47
C THR A 29 -18.03 4.97 2.21
N ASP A 30 -16.98 5.77 2.36
CA ASP A 30 -16.34 6.50 1.27
C ASP A 30 -14.91 6.00 1.07
N THR A 31 -14.34 6.33 -0.09
CA THR A 31 -13.00 5.93 -0.48
C THR A 31 -12.24 7.08 -1.12
N LEU A 32 -10.92 7.07 -0.95
CA LEU A 32 -9.99 7.99 -1.58
C LEU A 32 -8.98 7.19 -2.38
N ASP A 33 -8.89 7.45 -3.68
CA ASP A 33 -7.93 6.78 -4.56
C ASP A 33 -6.51 7.33 -4.32
N LEU A 34 -5.57 6.42 -4.06
CA LEU A 34 -4.16 6.73 -3.88
C LEU A 34 -3.32 6.43 -5.13
N ALA A 35 -3.88 5.80 -6.17
CA ALA A 35 -3.12 5.30 -7.32
C ALA A 35 -2.36 6.39 -8.09
N GLU A 36 -2.89 7.62 -8.13
CA GLU A 36 -2.29 8.76 -8.82
C GLU A 36 -1.52 9.71 -7.87
N ARG A 37 -1.40 9.36 -6.59
CA ARG A 37 -0.70 10.20 -5.59
C ARG A 37 0.76 9.80 -5.48
N THR A 38 1.66 10.79 -5.44
CA THR A 38 3.04 10.59 -4.99
C THR A 38 3.06 10.41 -3.47
N GLY A 39 3.75 9.39 -2.99
CA GLY A 39 4.00 9.16 -1.57
C GLY A 39 5.47 9.36 -1.19
N GLU A 40 5.74 9.47 0.09
CA GLU A 40 7.09 9.57 0.67
C GLU A 40 7.44 8.30 1.44
N VAL A 41 8.64 7.76 1.23
CA VAL A 41 9.15 6.61 1.98
C VAL A 41 9.46 7.02 3.41
N VAL A 42 8.67 6.52 4.37
CA VAL A 42 8.90 6.75 5.80
C VAL A 42 10.04 5.87 6.31
N THR A 43 10.04 4.59 5.92
CA THR A 43 11.09 3.64 6.27
C THR A 43 11.04 2.44 5.34
N TRP A 44 12.14 1.69 5.27
CA TRP A 44 12.26 0.56 4.35
C TRP A 44 13.14 -0.55 4.92
N THR A 45 13.05 -1.72 4.31
CA THR A 45 13.92 -2.86 4.60
C THR A 45 14.13 -3.71 3.35
N LYS A 46 15.27 -4.42 3.29
CA LYS A 46 15.58 -5.38 2.24
C LYS A 46 15.51 -6.80 2.78
N SER A 47 14.49 -7.55 2.37
CA SER A 47 14.39 -8.97 2.67
C SER A 47 15.22 -9.77 1.68
N THR A 48 16.34 -10.34 2.14
CA THR A 48 17.28 -11.09 1.29
C THR A 48 16.93 -12.58 1.13
N ALA A 49 16.09 -13.11 2.02
CA ALA A 49 15.68 -14.51 2.04
C ALA A 49 14.15 -14.60 2.17
N THR A 50 13.46 -14.40 1.05
CA THR A 50 12.00 -14.39 0.99
C THR A 50 11.42 -15.80 0.90
N PRO A 51 10.15 -15.98 1.30
CA PRO A 51 9.43 -17.22 1.07
C PRO A 51 9.30 -17.55 -0.44
N PRO A 52 9.09 -18.83 -0.80
CA PRO A 52 8.78 -19.23 -2.17
C PRO A 52 7.64 -18.41 -2.79
N GLY A 53 7.81 -18.10 -4.08
CA GLY A 53 6.91 -17.26 -4.87
C GLY A 53 7.12 -15.76 -4.69
N VAL A 54 7.85 -15.31 -3.67
CA VAL A 54 8.23 -13.89 -3.52
C VAL A 54 9.65 -13.70 -4.03
N ARG A 55 9.86 -12.69 -4.89
CA ARG A 55 11.19 -12.33 -5.43
C ARG A 55 12.22 -12.18 -4.32
N ALA A 56 13.47 -12.58 -4.58
CA ALA A 56 14.59 -12.42 -3.66
C ALA A 56 15.76 -11.75 -4.40
N PRO A 57 16.34 -10.64 -3.89
CA PRO A 57 15.86 -9.87 -2.73
C PRO A 57 14.51 -9.18 -3.00
N ASN A 58 13.80 -8.80 -1.93
CA ASN A 58 12.59 -7.99 -1.99
C ASN A 58 12.71 -6.78 -1.06
N THR A 59 12.77 -5.60 -1.66
CA THR A 59 12.74 -4.34 -0.94
C THR A 59 11.29 -3.95 -0.63
N ILE A 60 11.02 -3.61 0.62
CA ILE A 60 9.69 -3.29 1.14
C ILE A 60 9.77 -1.95 1.86
N ALA A 61 8.81 -1.08 1.61
CA ALA A 61 8.73 0.25 2.21
C ALA A 61 7.38 0.48 2.89
N ILE A 62 7.40 1.33 3.91
CA ILE A 62 6.22 2.02 4.42
C ILE A 62 6.21 3.39 3.76
N VAL A 63 5.16 3.68 3.00
CA VAL A 63 4.99 4.92 2.24
C VAL A 63 3.84 5.71 2.84
N GLN A 64 4.07 7.01 3.03
CA GLN A 64 3.06 7.97 3.48
C GLN A 64 2.52 8.75 2.27
N PHE A 65 1.21 8.79 2.16
CA PHE A 65 0.49 9.64 1.21
C PHE A 65 -0.08 10.82 1.97
N ASP A 66 0.27 12.00 1.50
CA ASP A 66 -0.25 13.26 2.01
C ASP A 66 -1.70 13.46 1.54
N LEU A 67 -2.54 13.90 2.47
CA LEU A 67 -3.97 14.15 2.27
C LEU A 67 -4.33 15.64 2.36
N ASP A 68 -3.32 16.52 2.46
CA ASP A 68 -3.49 17.96 2.45
C ASP A 68 -4.34 18.38 1.25
N GLY A 69 -5.36 19.20 1.52
CA GLY A 69 -6.29 19.70 0.51
C GLY A 69 -7.55 18.85 0.33
N GLU A 70 -7.62 17.68 0.96
CA GLU A 70 -8.88 16.94 1.13
C GLU A 70 -9.64 17.45 2.36
N ASP A 71 -10.98 17.38 2.34
CA ASP A 71 -11.83 17.71 3.50
C ASP A 71 -11.89 16.51 4.47
N LEU A 72 -10.72 16.15 5.01
CA LEU A 72 -10.50 14.99 5.87
C LEU A 72 -9.94 15.41 7.24
N THR A 73 -10.09 14.54 8.23
CA THR A 73 -9.58 14.77 9.59
C THR A 73 -8.11 14.40 9.72
N ASP A 74 -7.67 13.37 8.98
CA ASP A 74 -6.28 12.90 9.00
C ASP A 74 -5.46 13.59 7.90
N ASP A 75 -4.26 14.06 8.24
CA ASP A 75 -3.35 14.74 7.30
C ASP A 75 -2.63 13.76 6.36
N TYR A 76 -2.56 12.48 6.72
CA TYR A 76 -1.87 11.47 5.93
C TYR A 76 -2.44 10.06 6.15
N VAL A 77 -2.19 9.17 5.18
CA VAL A 77 -2.39 7.72 5.32
C VAL A 77 -1.14 6.97 4.90
N ARG A 78 -0.89 5.80 5.50
CA ARG A 78 0.29 4.98 5.19
C ARG A 78 -0.07 3.63 4.62
N ALA A 79 0.71 3.19 3.64
CA ALA A 79 0.61 1.88 3.04
C ALA A 79 1.97 1.16 3.08
N VAL A 80 1.92 -0.18 3.11
CA VAL A 80 3.11 -1.02 3.03
C VAL A 80 3.10 -1.74 1.69
N GLY A 81 4.23 -1.70 0.98
CA GLY A 81 4.32 -2.26 -0.37
C GLY A 81 5.75 -2.61 -0.76
N GLN A 82 5.87 -3.40 -1.83
CA GLN A 82 7.17 -3.72 -2.42
C GLN A 82 7.66 -2.52 -3.24
N VAL A 83 8.95 -2.24 -3.21
CA VAL A 83 9.56 -1.21 -4.07
C VAL A 83 10.01 -1.85 -5.39
N THR A 84 9.99 -1.12 -6.49
CA THR A 84 10.40 -1.63 -7.82
C THR A 84 11.90 -1.86 -7.93
N THR A 85 12.68 -1.12 -7.14
CA THR A 85 14.14 -1.10 -7.10
C THR A 85 14.69 -1.62 -5.77
N ASP A 86 16.01 -1.82 -5.73
CA ASP A 86 16.77 -2.09 -4.52
C ASP A 86 17.43 -0.81 -3.94
N GLU A 87 17.24 0.32 -4.60
CA GLU A 87 17.82 1.62 -4.28
C GLU A 87 16.67 2.53 -3.85
N VAL A 88 16.47 2.66 -2.55
CA VAL A 88 15.46 3.51 -1.93
C VAL A 88 15.97 3.94 -0.56
N GLU A 89 15.70 5.18 -0.18
CA GLU A 89 16.03 5.76 1.11
C GLU A 89 14.80 6.37 1.79
N THR A 90 14.88 6.61 3.10
CA THR A 90 13.83 7.36 3.79
C THR A 90 13.80 8.80 3.27
N GLY A 91 12.60 9.29 2.95
CA GLY A 91 12.35 10.60 2.36
C GLY A 91 12.24 10.58 0.84
N ASP A 92 12.52 9.46 0.18
CA ASP A 92 12.36 9.36 -1.27
C ASP A 92 10.89 9.42 -1.68
N ALA A 93 10.63 10.13 -2.78
CA ALA A 93 9.31 10.17 -3.41
C ALA A 93 9.10 8.93 -4.27
N VAL A 94 7.90 8.35 -4.19
CA VAL A 94 7.52 7.15 -4.94
C VAL A 94 6.10 7.28 -5.49
N GLU A 95 5.84 6.63 -6.62
CA GLU A 95 4.52 6.49 -7.22
C GLU A 95 4.02 5.04 -7.14
N PRO A 96 2.71 4.82 -6.90
CA PRO A 96 2.11 3.50 -6.99
C PRO A 96 2.07 3.03 -8.43
N ILE A 97 2.61 1.84 -8.69
CA ILE A 97 2.49 1.18 -9.98
C ILE A 97 1.71 -0.13 -9.84
N TYR A 98 0.69 -0.29 -10.67
CA TYR A 98 -0.05 -1.54 -10.72
C TYR A 98 0.80 -2.65 -11.35
N VAL A 99 0.73 -3.86 -10.77
CA VAL A 99 1.32 -5.08 -11.33
C VAL A 99 0.31 -6.21 -11.29
N GLU A 100 0.31 -7.04 -12.33
CA GLU A 100 -0.58 -8.20 -12.42
C GLU A 100 -0.20 -9.33 -11.45
N GLU A 101 1.05 -9.34 -10.97
CA GLU A 101 1.57 -10.39 -10.10
C GLU A 101 2.60 -9.86 -9.07
N LEU A 102 2.19 -9.76 -7.81
CA LEU A 102 3.07 -9.42 -6.68
C LEU A 102 3.96 -10.58 -6.24
N ARG A 103 3.52 -11.82 -6.50
CA ARG A 103 4.19 -13.08 -6.16
C ARG A 103 3.66 -14.21 -7.04
N ASP A 104 4.50 -15.18 -7.35
CA ASP A 104 4.17 -16.33 -8.18
C ASP A 104 3.14 -17.25 -7.47
N PRO A 105 1.95 -17.46 -8.06
CA PRO A 105 0.90 -18.29 -7.49
C PRO A 105 1.23 -19.78 -7.47
N GLU A 106 2.08 -20.28 -8.38
CA GLU A 106 2.45 -21.70 -8.47
C GLU A 106 3.53 -22.08 -7.45
N ALA A 107 4.41 -21.14 -7.12
CA ALA A 107 5.44 -21.32 -6.10
C ALA A 107 4.98 -20.97 -4.67
N GLY A 108 3.82 -20.33 -4.53
CA GLY A 108 3.28 -19.86 -3.25
C GLY A 108 2.74 -20.98 -2.34
N ILE A 109 2.60 -20.67 -1.04
CA ILE A 109 2.04 -21.60 -0.04
C ILE A 109 0.49 -21.62 -0.08
N LYS A 110 -0.13 -20.61 -0.70
CA LYS A 110 -1.59 -20.51 -0.80
C LYS A 110 -2.13 -21.22 -2.03
N VAL A 111 -3.39 -21.67 -1.97
CA VAL A 111 -4.11 -22.20 -3.13
C VAL A 111 -4.23 -21.07 -4.18
N PRO A 112 -3.86 -21.29 -5.46
CA PRO A 112 -3.85 -20.24 -6.48
C PRO A 112 -5.17 -19.47 -6.60
N GLU A 113 -6.30 -20.14 -6.54
CA GLU A 113 -7.63 -19.53 -6.70
C GLU A 113 -8.16 -18.85 -5.42
N SER A 114 -7.40 -18.84 -4.32
CA SER A 114 -7.88 -18.34 -3.02
C SER A 114 -7.88 -16.82 -2.86
N GLN A 115 -7.26 -16.11 -3.79
CA GLN A 115 -7.09 -14.65 -3.77
C GLN A 115 -6.64 -14.18 -5.14
N ASP A 116 -6.75 -12.89 -5.38
CA ASP A 116 -6.08 -12.23 -6.49
C ASP A 116 -4.59 -12.00 -6.16
N TRP A 117 -3.76 -11.94 -7.20
CA TRP A 117 -2.30 -11.87 -7.09
C TRP A 117 -1.74 -10.55 -7.64
N ASP A 118 -2.60 -9.72 -8.25
CA ASP A 118 -2.29 -8.36 -8.65
C ASP A 118 -2.17 -7.43 -7.44
N GLY A 119 -1.76 -6.20 -7.69
CA GLY A 119 -1.72 -5.14 -6.69
C GLY A 119 -0.77 -4.03 -7.06
N TYR A 120 -0.32 -3.28 -6.07
CA TYR A 120 0.56 -2.12 -6.28
C TYR A 120 1.95 -2.34 -5.70
N ARG A 121 2.95 -1.82 -6.41
CA ARG A 121 4.32 -1.61 -5.94
C ARG A 121 4.61 -0.11 -5.92
N PHE A 122 5.72 0.28 -5.32
CA PHE A 122 6.17 1.67 -5.30
C PHE A 122 7.39 1.84 -6.19
N GLU A 123 7.30 2.75 -7.16
CA GLU A 123 8.39 3.13 -8.05
C GLU A 123 8.97 4.47 -7.63
N PRO A 124 10.29 4.58 -7.35
CA PRO A 124 10.93 5.88 -7.14
C PRO A 124 10.73 6.82 -8.33
N VAL A 125 10.47 8.10 -8.05
CA VAL A 125 10.25 9.17 -9.04
C VAL A 125 11.57 9.75 -9.54
#